data_AF-A0A7V8SZ08-F1
#
_entry.id   AF-A0A7V8SZ08-F1
#
_cell.length_a   1.000
_cell.length_b   1.000
_cell.length_c   1.000
_cell.angle_alpha   90.00
_cell.angle_beta   90.00
_cell.angle_gamma   90.00
#
_symmetry.space_group_name_H-M   'P 1'
#
loop_
_entity.id
_entity.type
_entity.pdbx_description
1 polymer ?
#
loop_
_entity_poly.entity_id
_entity_poly.type
_entity_poly.pdbx_seq_one_letter_code
_entity_poly.pdbx_strand_id
1 'polypeptide(L)'
;MSEHDKIRELLALAAADALTSAEEKQVAQHVRSCIACSTELGAWRLIASELRRLPTPQPSSWLVQATLARAEAKLTEQAEHDWNGRVMIVFVAFAWLLTIASWPVFHFVSGRFGSLLEPQFSHTWIGFAAFTALGWLAGAVAAVMLAIRQRGERRLA
;
A
#
# COMPACT_ATOMS: atom_id res chain seq x y z
N MET A 1 6.98 14.09 -35.10
CA MET A 1 7.17 14.97 -33.93
C MET A 1 8.35 14.43 -33.16
N SER A 2 9.39 15.23 -32.92
CA SER A 2 10.58 14.74 -32.24
C SER A 2 10.30 14.58 -30.74
N GLU A 3 11.02 13.68 -30.06
CA GLU A 3 10.92 13.52 -28.59
C GLU A 3 11.21 14.85 -27.86
N HIS A 4 12.10 15.66 -28.45
CA HIS A 4 12.43 17.00 -28.00
C HIS A 4 11.22 17.95 -28.02
N ASP A 5 10.40 17.93 -29.07
CA ASP A 5 9.19 18.78 -29.18
C ASP A 5 8.17 18.43 -28.10
N LYS A 6 7.97 17.13 -27.85
CA LYS A 6 7.05 16.65 -26.81
C LYS A 6 7.50 17.07 -25.41
N ILE A 7 8.81 17.01 -25.13
CA ILE A 7 9.33 17.45 -23.84
C ILE A 7 9.24 18.96 -23.69
N ARG A 8 9.43 19.73 -24.77
CA ARG A 8 9.28 21.19 -24.74
C ARG A 8 7.87 21.61 -24.30
N GLU A 9 6.83 20.91 -24.77
CA GLU A 9 5.44 21.14 -24.33
C GLU A 9 5.25 20.87 -22.83
N LEU A 10 5.96 19.89 -22.28
CA LEU A 10 5.89 19.54 -20.85
C LEU A 10 6.67 20.51 -19.94
N LEU A 11 7.58 21.34 -20.46
CA LEU A 11 8.39 22.24 -19.64
C LEU A 11 7.55 23.29 -18.91
N ALA A 12 6.52 23.83 -19.56
CA ALA A 12 5.63 24.82 -18.94
C ALA A 12 4.83 24.19 -17.78
N LEU A 13 4.31 22.98 -18.00
CA LEU A 13 3.61 22.22 -16.96
C LEU A 13 4.57 21.83 -15.81
N ALA A 14 5.85 21.54 -16.13
CA ALA A 14 6.87 21.21 -15.14
C ALA A 14 7.25 22.41 -14.27
N ALA A 15 7.23 23.62 -14.82
CA ALA A 15 7.41 24.84 -14.04
C ALA A 15 6.19 25.17 -13.16
N ALA A 16 5.00 24.77 -13.58
CA ALA A 16 3.76 24.93 -12.82
C ALA A 16 3.55 23.87 -11.71
N ASP A 17 4.41 22.84 -11.63
CA ASP A 17 4.29 21.71 -10.72
C ASP A 17 3.00 20.87 -10.97
N ALA A 18 2.64 20.75 -12.25
CA ALA A 18 1.40 20.11 -12.70
C ALA A 18 1.63 18.79 -13.46
N LEU A 19 2.83 18.20 -13.37
CA LEU A 19 3.16 16.94 -14.04
C LEU A 19 2.69 15.73 -13.23
N THR A 20 2.36 14.65 -13.95
CA THR A 20 2.31 13.33 -13.33
C THR A 20 3.71 12.84 -12.98
N SER A 21 3.82 11.96 -11.99
CA SER A 21 5.12 11.39 -11.56
C SER A 21 5.90 10.66 -12.66
N ALA A 22 5.21 10.18 -13.71
CA ALA A 22 5.83 9.54 -14.87
C ALA A 22 6.46 10.57 -15.81
N GLU A 23 5.74 11.65 -16.10
CA GLU A 23 6.21 12.75 -16.96
C GLU A 23 7.35 13.50 -16.29
N GLU A 24 7.28 13.71 -14.97
CA GLU A 24 8.33 14.40 -14.22
C GLU A 24 9.68 13.69 -14.37
N LYS A 25 9.68 12.35 -14.27
CA LYS A 25 10.89 11.54 -14.48
C LYS A 25 11.42 11.67 -15.91
N GLN A 26 10.54 11.68 -16.91
CA GLN A 26 10.92 11.84 -18.31
C GLN A 26 11.57 13.21 -18.57
N VAL A 27 10.93 14.29 -18.10
CA VAL A 27 11.48 15.65 -18.24
C VAL A 27 12.80 15.78 -17.47
N ALA A 28 12.88 15.26 -16.24
CA ALA A 28 14.10 15.29 -15.44
C ALA A 28 15.26 14.52 -16.09
N GLN A 29 14.98 13.41 -16.77
CA GLN A 29 15.99 12.64 -17.50
C GLN A 29 16.51 13.41 -18.72
N HIS A 30 15.62 14.00 -19.52
CA HIS A 30 16.00 14.73 -20.74
C HIS A 30 16.70 16.05 -20.46
N VAL A 31 16.27 16.78 -19.43
CA VAL A 31 16.88 18.05 -19.02
C VAL A 31 18.32 17.86 -18.54
N ARG A 32 18.71 16.66 -18.08
CA ARG A 32 20.10 16.34 -17.74
C ARG A 32 21.01 16.20 -18.96
N SER A 33 20.46 15.77 -20.10
CA SER A 33 21.24 15.56 -21.33
C SER A 33 21.15 16.73 -22.32
N CYS A 34 20.08 17.54 -22.27
CA CYS A 34 19.83 18.63 -23.20
C CYS A 34 19.92 20.01 -22.54
N ILE A 35 20.97 20.77 -22.86
CA ILE A 35 21.22 22.13 -22.34
C ILE A 35 20.13 23.13 -22.78
N ALA A 36 19.60 22.98 -23.99
CA ALA A 36 18.54 23.87 -24.49
C ALA A 36 17.27 23.75 -23.62
N CYS A 37 16.80 22.52 -23.37
CA CYS A 37 15.63 22.28 -22.53
C CYS A 37 15.86 22.66 -21.06
N SER A 38 17.08 22.50 -20.53
CA SER A 38 17.39 22.91 -19.15
C SER A 38 17.36 24.41 -18.97
N THR A 39 17.87 25.16 -19.95
CA THR A 39 17.85 26.63 -19.97
C THR A 39 16.41 27.14 -20.07
N GLU A 40 15.62 26.56 -20.98
CA GLU A 40 14.21 26.93 -21.16
C GLU A 40 13.38 26.62 -19.91
N LEU A 41 13.58 25.46 -19.28
CA LEU A 41 12.93 25.14 -17.99
C LEU A 41 13.30 26.13 -16.89
N GLY A 42 14.55 26.60 -16.86
CA GLY A 42 15.01 27.65 -15.94
C GLY A 42 14.24 28.95 -16.13
N ALA A 43 14.06 29.39 -17.37
CA ALA A 43 13.27 30.58 -17.70
C ALA A 43 11.80 30.43 -17.26
N TRP A 44 11.19 29.28 -17.53
CA TRP A 44 9.82 29.01 -17.09
C TRP A 44 9.67 29.01 -15.57
N ARG A 45 10.62 28.42 -14.83
CA ARG A 45 10.62 28.41 -13.37
C ARG A 45 10.74 29.82 -12.77
N LEU A 46 11.51 30.70 -13.40
CA LEU A 46 11.61 32.09 -12.99
C LEU A 46 10.23 32.77 -13.06
N ILE A 47 9.55 32.66 -14.20
CA ILE A 47 8.20 33.22 -14.40
C ILE A 47 7.21 32.63 -13.39
N ALA A 48 7.21 31.31 -13.22
CA ALA A 48 6.33 30.64 -12.28
C ALA A 48 6.56 31.10 -10.83
N SER A 49 7.81 31.38 -10.46
CA SER A 49 8.15 31.87 -9.12
C SER A 49 7.65 33.30 -8.87
N GLU A 50 7.73 34.18 -9.88
CA GLU A 50 7.17 35.52 -9.80
C GLU A 50 5.64 35.50 -9.74
N LEU A 51 5.00 34.62 -10.51
CA LEU A 51 3.55 34.43 -10.44
C LEU A 51 3.09 33.93 -9.07
N ARG A 52 3.85 33.03 -8.42
CA ARG A 52 3.56 32.56 -7.05
C ARG A 52 3.68 33.65 -5.99
N ARG A 53 4.44 34.72 -6.25
CA ARG A 53 4.57 35.87 -5.35
C ARG A 53 3.39 36.83 -5.42
N LEU A 54 2.55 36.71 -6.45
CA LEU A 54 1.32 37.49 -6.51
C LEU A 54 0.43 37.16 -5.32
N PRO A 55 -0.27 38.15 -4.75
CA PRO A 55 -1.18 37.92 -3.63
C PRO A 55 -2.26 36.92 -4.07
N THR A 56 -2.20 35.70 -3.55
CA THR A 56 -3.24 34.72 -3.75
C THR A 56 -4.48 35.13 -2.96
N PRO A 57 -5.68 35.07 -3.57
CA PRO A 57 -6.90 35.38 -2.84
C PRO A 57 -7.03 34.43 -1.66
N GLN A 58 -7.30 34.97 -0.47
CA GLN A 58 -7.54 34.11 0.69
C GLN A 58 -8.77 33.24 0.40
N PRO A 59 -8.66 31.92 0.51
CA PRO A 59 -9.81 31.04 0.35
C PRO A 59 -10.85 31.34 1.43
N SER A 60 -12.12 31.15 1.12
CA SER A 60 -13.19 31.33 2.11
C SER A 60 -12.97 30.38 3.30
N SER A 61 -13.25 30.87 4.51
CA SER A 61 -13.06 30.11 5.75
C SER A 61 -13.80 28.77 5.73
N TRP A 62 -14.97 28.72 5.10
CA TRP A 62 -15.74 27.50 4.89
C TRP A 62 -14.98 26.45 4.07
N LEU A 63 -14.35 26.84 2.95
CA LEU A 63 -13.59 25.91 2.12
C LEU A 63 -12.37 25.35 2.86
N VAL A 64 -11.70 26.19 3.65
CA VAL A 64 -10.56 25.75 4.48
C VAL A 64 -11.02 24.75 5.54
N GLN A 65 -12.11 25.04 6.25
CA GLN A 65 -12.65 24.13 7.26
C GLN A 65 -13.12 22.81 6.66
N ALA A 66 -13.81 22.85 5.51
CA ALA A 66 -14.27 21.66 4.82
C ALA A 66 -13.11 20.79 4.32
N THR A 67 -12.04 21.40 3.83
CA THR A 67 -10.84 20.66 3.39
C THR A 67 -10.06 20.09 4.56
N LEU A 68 -9.91 20.83 5.67
CA LEU A 68 -9.30 20.32 6.90
C LEU A 68 -10.07 19.13 7.46
N ALA A 69 -11.40 19.25 7.60
CA ALA A 69 -12.25 18.15 8.08
C ALA A 69 -12.14 16.91 7.18
N ARG A 70 -12.07 17.11 5.86
CA ARG A 70 -11.90 16.02 4.89
C ARG A 70 -10.49 15.42 4.91
N ALA A 71 -9.47 16.21 5.21
CA ALA A 71 -8.10 15.75 5.38
C ALA A 71 -7.95 14.92 6.67
N GLU A 72 -8.50 15.40 7.78
CA GLU A 72 -8.53 14.69 9.06
C GLU A 72 -9.26 13.35 8.93
N ALA A 73 -10.43 13.33 8.30
CA ALA A 73 -11.18 12.10 8.07
C ALA A 73 -10.39 11.07 7.23
N LYS A 74 -9.64 11.53 6.22
CA LYS A 74 -8.77 10.65 5.43
C LYS A 74 -7.59 10.11 6.24
N LEU A 75 -7.01 10.92 7.13
CA LEU A 75 -5.90 10.48 7.98
C LEU A 75 -6.36 9.43 8.99
N THR A 76 -7.54 9.61 9.59
CA THR A 76 -8.12 8.62 10.51
C THR A 76 -8.48 7.32 9.81
N GLU A 77 -9.07 7.39 8.61
CA GLU A 77 -9.39 6.21 7.80
C GLU A 77 -8.12 5.42 7.40
N GLN A 78 -7.04 6.12 7.05
CA GLN A 78 -5.75 5.48 6.76
C GLN A 78 -5.13 4.81 7.99
N ALA A 79 -5.17 5.47 9.15
CA ALA A 79 -4.62 4.94 10.39
C ALA A 79 -5.36 3.68 10.87
N GLU A 80 -6.68 3.67 10.76
CA GLU A 80 -7.51 2.52 11.15
C GLU A 80 -7.27 1.30 10.25
N HIS A 81 -7.08 1.53 8.94
CA HIS A 81 -6.85 0.43 7.99
C HIS A 81 -5.49 -0.27 8.17
N ASP A 82 -4.42 0.49 8.45
CA ASP A 82 -3.09 -0.10 8.70
C ASP A 82 -3.02 -0.86 10.03
N TRP A 83 -3.85 -0.47 11.01
CA TRP A 83 -3.97 -1.20 12.26
C TRP A 83 -4.75 -2.51 12.09
N ASN A 84 -5.89 -2.46 11.42
CA ASN A 84 -6.74 -3.65 11.22
C ASN A 84 -6.01 -4.74 10.42
N GLY A 85 -5.25 -4.38 9.39
CA GLY A 85 -4.45 -5.33 8.61
C GLY A 85 -3.38 -6.03 9.45
N ARG A 86 -2.68 -5.30 10.34
CA ARG A 86 -1.66 -5.88 11.22
C ARG A 86 -2.26 -6.80 12.28
N VAL A 87 -3.38 -6.40 12.87
CA VAL A 87 -4.08 -7.21 13.88
C VAL A 87 -4.54 -8.55 13.30
N MET A 88 -5.10 -8.55 12.08
CA MET A 88 -5.51 -9.79 11.40
C MET A 88 -4.32 -10.72 11.10
N ILE A 89 -3.19 -10.19 10.64
CA ILE A 89 -1.97 -10.98 10.40
C ILE A 89 -1.48 -11.62 11.71
N VAL A 90 -1.48 -10.87 12.81
CA VAL A 90 -1.07 -11.38 14.13
C VAL A 90 -2.00 -12.50 14.60
N PHE A 91 -3.33 -12.33 14.47
CA PHE A 91 -4.28 -13.38 14.84
C PHE A 91 -4.10 -14.66 14.01
N VAL A 92 -3.88 -14.53 12.69
CA VAL A 92 -3.62 -15.67 11.81
C VAL A 92 -2.32 -16.38 12.19
N ALA A 93 -1.24 -15.62 12.44
CA ALA A 93 0.03 -16.18 12.86
C ALA A 93 -0.06 -16.87 14.23
N PHE A 94 -0.79 -16.28 15.17
CA PHE A 94 -1.02 -16.85 16.50
C PHE A 94 -1.84 -18.16 16.44
N ALA A 95 -2.88 -18.21 15.62
CA ALA A 95 -3.66 -19.43 15.40
C ALA A 95 -2.80 -20.54 14.76
N TRP A 96 -1.91 -20.18 13.83
CA TRP A 96 -0.92 -21.09 13.26
C TRP A 96 0.05 -21.62 14.32
N LEU A 97 0.56 -20.74 15.19
CA LEU A 97 1.42 -21.13 16.30
C LEU A 97 0.72 -22.09 17.26
N LEU A 98 -0.54 -21.85 17.62
CA LEU A 98 -1.33 -22.77 18.45
C LEU A 98 -1.54 -24.11 17.76
N THR A 99 -1.80 -24.12 16.45
CA THR A 99 -1.96 -25.35 15.67
C THR A 99 -0.67 -26.16 15.64
N ILE A 100 0.47 -25.51 15.38
CA ILE A 100 1.79 -26.18 15.39
C ILE A 100 2.16 -26.64 16.81
N ALA A 101 1.97 -25.79 17.83
CA ALA A 101 2.30 -26.07 19.22
C ALA A 101 1.40 -27.15 19.84
N SER A 102 0.20 -27.36 19.30
CA SER A 102 -0.65 -28.46 19.74
C SER A 102 0.02 -29.82 19.50
N TRP A 103 0.75 -30.00 18.40
CA TRP A 103 1.43 -31.25 18.06
C TRP A 103 2.39 -31.78 19.15
N PRO A 104 3.39 -31.01 19.63
CA PRO A 104 4.28 -31.46 20.69
C PRO A 104 3.59 -31.62 22.04
N VAL A 105 2.58 -30.80 22.35
CA VAL A 105 1.77 -30.97 23.58
C VAL A 105 1.01 -32.30 23.54
N PHE A 106 0.40 -32.62 22.39
CA PHE A 106 -0.25 -33.91 22.17
C PHE A 106 0.73 -35.08 22.26
N HIS A 107 1.90 -34.97 21.65
CA HIS A 107 2.94 -36.01 21.71
C HIS A 107 3.50 -36.22 23.13
N PHE A 108 3.62 -35.14 23.92
CA PHE A 108 4.13 -35.23 25.29
C PHE A 108 3.09 -35.85 26.24
N VAL A 109 1.82 -35.47 26.09
CA VAL A 109 0.71 -36.05 26.85
C VAL A 109 0.46 -37.51 26.44
N SER A 110 0.49 -37.82 25.15
CA SER A 110 0.33 -39.19 24.65
C SER A 110 1.53 -40.07 24.97
N GLY A 111 2.76 -39.55 24.96
CA GLY A 111 3.95 -40.28 25.42
C GLY A 111 3.87 -40.68 26.90
N ARG A 112 3.11 -39.94 27.72
CA ARG A 112 2.85 -40.25 29.13
C ARG A 112 1.66 -41.19 29.36
N PHE A 113 0.78 -41.35 28.37
CA PHE A 113 -0.41 -42.22 28.39
C PHE A 113 -0.38 -43.38 27.38
N GLY A 114 0.68 -43.50 26.59
CA GLY A 114 0.79 -44.34 25.40
C GLY A 114 0.93 -45.85 25.63
N SER A 115 0.83 -46.33 26.88
CA SER A 115 0.70 -47.77 27.13
C SER A 115 -0.75 -48.27 27.04
N LEU A 116 -1.75 -47.40 26.79
CA LEU A 116 -3.17 -47.77 26.89
C LEU A 116 -4.05 -47.44 25.68
N LEU A 117 -3.65 -46.60 24.72
CA LEU A 117 -4.49 -46.27 23.56
C LEU A 117 -3.70 -46.27 22.23
N GLU A 118 -4.22 -47.11 21.32
CA GLU A 118 -3.67 -47.62 20.06
C GLU A 118 -3.35 -46.64 18.90
N PRO A 119 -2.68 -47.14 17.82
CA PRO A 119 -2.18 -46.41 16.64
C PRO A 119 -3.23 -45.68 15.78
N GLN A 120 -4.52 -45.92 16.02
CA GLN A 120 -5.64 -45.37 15.23
C GLN A 120 -5.84 -43.86 15.43
N PHE A 121 -5.32 -43.31 16.54
CA PHE A 121 -5.46 -41.90 16.89
C PHE A 121 -4.48 -40.95 16.15
N SER A 122 -3.37 -41.46 15.60
CA SER A 122 -2.42 -40.60 14.87
C SER A 122 -2.94 -40.20 13.49
N HIS A 123 -3.71 -41.09 12.84
CA HIS A 123 -4.18 -40.88 11.48
C HIS A 123 -5.38 -39.91 11.40
N THR A 124 -6.23 -39.88 12.43
CA THR A 124 -7.34 -38.92 12.58
C THR A 124 -6.84 -37.51 12.88
N TRP A 125 -5.73 -37.39 13.62
CA TRP A 125 -5.13 -36.09 13.94
C TRP A 125 -4.51 -35.42 12.70
N ILE A 126 -3.80 -36.17 11.86
CA ILE A 126 -3.24 -35.64 10.60
C ILE A 126 -4.35 -35.14 9.68
N GLY A 127 -5.46 -35.87 9.58
CA GLY A 127 -6.63 -35.46 8.80
C GLY A 127 -7.26 -34.17 9.34
N PHE A 128 -7.41 -34.05 10.66
CA PHE A 128 -7.97 -32.85 11.29
C PHE A 128 -7.05 -31.64 11.14
N ALA A 129 -5.74 -31.81 11.33
CA ALA A 129 -4.74 -30.76 11.14
C ALA A 129 -4.65 -30.30 9.67
N ALA A 130 -4.70 -31.23 8.72
CA ALA A 130 -4.70 -30.89 7.30
C ALA A 130 -5.98 -30.15 6.89
N PHE A 131 -7.15 -30.59 7.38
CA PHE A 131 -8.43 -29.96 7.05
C PHE A 131 -8.57 -28.56 7.65
N THR A 132 -8.15 -28.39 8.91
CA THR A 132 -8.11 -27.07 9.55
C THR A 132 -7.11 -26.15 8.86
N ALA A 133 -5.90 -26.62 8.54
CA ALA A 133 -4.92 -25.82 7.79
C ALA A 133 -5.44 -25.37 6.41
N LEU A 134 -6.15 -26.24 5.68
CA LEU A 134 -6.76 -25.92 4.39
C LEU A 134 -7.87 -24.85 4.51
N GLY A 135 -8.73 -24.97 5.52
CA GLY A 135 -9.78 -23.98 5.79
C GLY A 135 -9.21 -22.59 6.10
N TRP A 136 -8.11 -22.55 6.87
CA TRP A 136 -7.44 -21.29 7.22
C TRP A 136 -6.61 -20.71 6.07
N LEU A 137 -6.01 -21.54 5.21
CA LEU A 137 -5.35 -21.07 3.98
C LEU A 137 -6.33 -20.39 3.02
N ALA A 138 -7.54 -20.94 2.88
CA ALA A 138 -8.59 -20.31 2.07
C ALA A 138 -9.00 -18.93 2.64
N GLY A 139 -9.15 -18.82 3.96
CA GLY A 139 -9.44 -17.56 4.64
C GLY A 139 -8.32 -16.52 4.49
N ALA A 140 -7.06 -16.93 4.60
CA ALA A 140 -5.90 -16.06 4.40
C ALA A 140 -5.81 -15.56 2.95
N VAL A 141 -6.06 -16.43 1.97
CA VAL A 141 -6.09 -16.06 0.55
C VAL A 141 -7.22 -15.05 0.26
N ALA A 142 -8.40 -15.22 0.85
CA ALA A 142 -9.50 -14.28 0.70
C ALA A 142 -9.16 -12.89 1.28
N ALA A 143 -8.53 -12.84 2.46
CA ALA A 143 -8.07 -11.59 3.06
C ALA A 143 -6.99 -10.88 2.21
N VAL A 144 -6.04 -11.64 1.67
CA VAL A 144 -4.99 -11.11 0.78
C VAL A 144 -5.58 -10.62 -0.54
N MET A 145 -6.53 -11.34 -1.14
CA MET A 145 -7.21 -10.89 -2.35
C MET A 145 -8.00 -9.60 -2.14
N LEU A 146 -8.70 -9.45 -1.00
CA LEU A 146 -9.38 -8.21 -0.64
C LEU A 146 -8.40 -7.04 -0.50
N ALA A 147 -7.25 -7.27 0.14
CA ALA A 147 -6.20 -6.26 0.29
C ALA A 147 -5.57 -5.85 -1.05
N ILE A 148 -5.36 -6.81 -1.97
CA ILE A 148 -4.81 -6.52 -3.31
C ILE A 148 -5.84 -5.77 -4.16
N ARG A 149 -7.11 -6.15 -4.09
CA ARG A 149 -8.18 -5.49 -4.84
C ARG A 149 -8.39 -4.04 -4.40
N GLN A 150 -8.33 -3.76 -3.10
CA GLN A 150 -8.35 -2.40 -2.57
C GLN A 150 -7.15 -1.55 -3.02
N ARG A 151 -5.96 -2.16 -3.21
CA ARG A 151 -4.80 -1.47 -3.80
C ARG A 151 -4.98 -1.15 -5.28
N GLY A 152 -5.73 -1.97 -6.02
CA GLY A 152 -6.04 -1.76 -7.43
C GLY A 152 -7.00 -0.58 -7.64
N GLU A 153 -8.05 -0.48 -6.82
CA GLU A 153 -9.01 0.63 -6.87
C GLU A 153 -8.34 1.98 -6.55
N ARG A 154 -7.33 1.99 -5.66
CA ARG A 154 -6.47 3.18 -5.39
C ARG A 154 -5.55 3.60 -6.54
N ARG A 155 -5.34 2.77 -7.57
CA ARG A 155 -4.56 3.14 -8.76
C ARG A 155 -5.39 3.80 -9.86
N LEU A 156 -6.71 3.67 -9.78
CA LEU A 156 -7.65 4.14 -10.80
C LEU A 156 -8.44 5.39 -10.34
N ALA A 157 -8.44 5.69 -9.05
CA ALA A 157 -8.95 6.94 -8.46
C ALA A 157 -7.81 7.93 -8.20
#